data_AF-A0A944A7F1-F1
#
_entry.id   AF-A0A944A7F1-F1
#
_cell.length_a   1.000
_cell.length_b   1.000
_cell.length_c   1.000
_cell.angle_alpha   90.00
_cell.angle_beta   90.00
_cell.angle_gamma   90.00
#
_symmetry.space_group_name_H-M   'P 1'
#
loop_
_entity.id
_entity.type
_entity.pdbx_description
1 polymer ?
#
loop_
_entity_poly.entity_id
_entity_poly.type
_entity_poly.pdbx_seq_one_letter_code
_entity_poly.pdbx_strand_id
1 'polypeptide(L)'
;MNEAMKVDRENFTCKMCGECCRIKDGIVRVNNVEISRIAAFLGMSEGDFIEKETEVSPDRKSLILRSRKDGACVYLTDANLCAINPVKPEKCSTFPFEWTNPDSSSVCPGCRIK
;
A
#
# COMPACT_ATOMS: atom_id res chain seq x y z
N MET A 1 23.19 -11.86 14.25
CA MET A 1 23.46 -11.03 13.06
C MET A 1 22.30 -11.28 12.11
N ASN A 2 21.37 -10.33 11.97
CA ASN A 2 20.17 -10.52 11.17
C ASN A 2 20.50 -10.28 9.71
N GLU A 3 20.71 -11.35 8.94
CA GLU A 3 20.61 -11.28 7.49
C GLU A 3 19.14 -11.01 7.15
N ALA A 4 18.85 -9.77 6.75
CA ALA A 4 17.54 -9.43 6.23
C ALA A 4 17.28 -10.30 4.99
N MET A 5 16.36 -11.26 5.11
CA MET A 5 15.84 -12.06 3.99
C MET A 5 15.45 -11.11 2.85
N LYS A 6 16.24 -11.09 1.77
CA LYS A 6 15.98 -10.22 0.61
C LYS A 6 15.03 -10.93 -0.34
N VAL A 7 13.98 -10.22 -0.76
CA VAL A 7 13.06 -10.73 -1.79
C VAL A 7 13.82 -10.86 -3.11
N ASP A 8 13.68 -12.01 -3.75
CA ASP A 8 14.19 -12.28 -5.10
C ASP A 8 13.46 -11.41 -6.14
N ARG A 9 14.09 -10.30 -6.54
CA ARG A 9 13.54 -9.39 -7.56
C ARG A 9 13.41 -10.05 -8.93
N GLU A 10 14.31 -10.97 -9.27
CA GLU A 10 14.39 -11.58 -10.61
C GLU A 10 13.27 -12.60 -10.82
N ASN A 11 12.90 -13.32 -9.76
CA ASN A 11 11.85 -14.34 -9.79
C ASN A 11 10.52 -13.86 -9.20
N PHE A 12 10.38 -12.57 -8.90
CA PHE A 12 9.13 -12.01 -8.40
C PHE A 12 8.08 -11.93 -9.49
N THR A 13 6.85 -12.36 -9.18
CA THR A 13 5.70 -12.15 -10.05
C THR A 13 4.49 -11.79 -9.20
N CYS A 14 3.96 -10.57 -9.39
CA CYS A 14 2.73 -10.14 -8.74
C CYS A 14 1.57 -11.07 -9.12
N LYS A 15 0.90 -11.65 -8.13
CA LYS A 15 -0.25 -12.54 -8.32
C LYS A 15 -1.60 -11.83 -8.31
N MET A 16 -1.61 -10.50 -8.17
CA MET A 16 -2.83 -9.69 -8.08
C MET A 16 -3.83 -10.21 -7.02
N CYS A 17 -3.30 -10.73 -5.90
CA CYS A 17 -4.11 -11.38 -4.85
C CYS A 17 -4.71 -10.41 -3.82
N GLY A 18 -4.24 -9.16 -3.77
CA GLY A 18 -4.70 -8.16 -2.80
C GLY A 18 -4.13 -8.29 -1.39
N GLU A 19 -3.27 -9.27 -1.11
CA GLU A 19 -2.70 -9.48 0.23
C GLU A 19 -1.90 -8.27 0.75
N CYS A 20 -1.23 -7.53 -0.13
CA CYS A 20 -0.55 -6.29 0.26
C CYS A 20 -1.50 -5.20 0.78
N CYS A 21 -2.77 -5.24 0.40
CA CYS A 21 -3.80 -4.33 0.90
C CYS A 21 -4.38 -4.78 2.25
N ARG A 22 -4.02 -5.97 2.76
CA ARG A 22 -4.51 -6.56 4.01
C ARG A 22 -3.44 -6.69 5.08
N ILE A 23 -2.27 -6.09 4.87
CA ILE A 23 -1.19 -6.10 5.87
C ILE A 23 -1.71 -5.46 7.16
N LYS A 24 -1.76 -6.27 8.21
CA LYS A 24 -2.14 -5.81 9.55
C LYS A 24 -1.15 -4.72 10.00
N ASP A 25 -1.69 -3.63 10.54
CA ASP A 25 -0.91 -2.44 10.93
C ASP A 25 -0.12 -1.80 9.76
N GLY A 26 -0.53 -2.09 8.52
CA GLY A 26 0.07 -1.58 7.30
C GLY A 26 -0.22 -0.09 7.08
N ILE A 27 0.68 0.78 7.53
CA ILE A 27 0.53 2.23 7.36
C ILE A 27 1.03 2.67 5.98
N VAL A 28 0.13 3.14 5.12
CA VAL A 28 0.48 3.76 3.83
C VAL A 28 0.43 5.28 3.96
N ARG A 29 1.60 5.90 4.17
CA ARG A 29 1.73 7.37 4.18
C ARG A 29 1.59 7.91 2.77
N VAL A 30 0.93 9.06 2.64
CA VAL A 30 0.79 9.80 1.40
C VAL A 30 1.34 11.21 1.54
N ASN A 31 2.10 11.66 0.55
CA ASN A 31 2.58 13.04 0.45
C ASN A 31 1.68 13.87 -0.48
N ASN A 32 1.93 15.18 -0.56
CA ASN A 32 1.11 16.09 -1.37
C ASN A 32 1.10 15.72 -2.87
N VAL A 33 2.23 15.26 -3.42
CA VAL A 33 2.30 14.86 -4.83
C VAL A 33 1.43 13.62 -5.10
N GLU A 34 1.45 12.66 -4.18
CA GLU A 34 0.61 11.47 -4.26
C GLU A 34 -0.87 11.81 -4.08
N ILE A 35 -1.21 12.72 -3.15
CA ILE A 35 -2.57 13.23 -2.94
C ILE A 35 -3.09 13.85 -4.24
N SER A 36 -2.37 14.81 -4.83
CA SER A 36 -2.79 15.46 -6.09
C SER A 36 -3.00 14.45 -7.21
N ARG A 37 -2.06 13.49 -7.36
CA ARG A 37 -2.12 12.49 -8.42
C ARG A 37 -3.29 11.52 -8.26
N ILE A 38 -3.54 11.04 -7.03
CA ILE A 38 -4.61 10.07 -6.78
C ILE A 38 -5.97 10.77 -6.84
N ALA A 39 -6.10 11.98 -6.27
CA ALA A 39 -7.32 12.77 -6.36
C ALA A 39 -7.73 13.04 -7.82
N ALA A 40 -6.76 13.44 -8.66
CA ALA A 40 -6.99 13.64 -10.09
C ALA A 40 -7.44 12.35 -10.80
N PHE A 41 -6.81 11.21 -10.47
CA PHE A 41 -7.20 9.91 -11.03
C PHE A 41 -8.63 9.49 -10.64
N LEU A 42 -9.05 9.82 -9.41
CA LEU A 42 -10.39 9.54 -8.91
C LEU A 42 -11.44 10.57 -9.35
N GLY A 43 -11.03 11.65 -10.03
CA GLY A 43 -11.94 12.71 -10.48
C GLY A 43 -12.51 13.55 -9.34
N MET A 44 -11.78 13.71 -8.23
CA MET A 44 -12.19 14.50 -7.07
C MET A 44 -11.16 15.59 -6.71
N SER A 45 -11.56 16.53 -5.86
CA SER A 45 -10.64 17.56 -5.36
C SER A 45 -9.64 16.98 -4.35
N GLU A 46 -8.49 17.65 -4.18
CA GLU A 46 -7.52 17.25 -3.13
C GLU A 46 -8.12 17.35 -1.73
N GLY A 47 -8.97 18.35 -1.47
CA GLY A 47 -9.68 18.51 -0.20
C GLY A 47 -10.62 17.33 0.08
N ASP A 48 -11.41 16.93 -0.91
CA ASP A 48 -12.28 15.75 -0.82
C ASP A 48 -11.47 14.48 -0.56
N PHE A 49 -10.34 14.31 -1.25
CA PHE A 49 -9.46 13.16 -1.05
C PHE A 49 -8.91 13.11 0.37
N ILE A 50 -8.39 14.22 0.88
CA ILE A 50 -7.85 14.31 2.24
C ILE A 50 -8.94 13.96 3.26
N GLU A 51 -10.13 14.50 3.10
CA GLU A 51 -11.23 14.29 4.04
C GLU A 51 -11.76 12.84 4.03
N LYS A 52 -11.98 12.28 2.83
CA LYS A 52 -12.69 11.00 2.65
C LYS A 52 -11.75 9.80 2.69
N GLU A 53 -10.60 9.93 2.05
CA GLU A 53 -9.71 8.80 1.73
C GLU A 53 -8.49 8.69 2.65
N THR A 54 -8.22 9.72 3.45
CA THR A 54 -7.08 9.75 4.37
C THR A 54 -7.48 9.90 5.83
N GLU A 55 -6.54 9.59 6.71
CA GLU A 55 -6.60 9.90 8.13
C GLU A 55 -5.22 10.33 8.66
N VAL A 56 -5.21 10.97 9.81
CA VAL A 56 -3.96 11.40 10.45
C VAL A 56 -3.24 10.16 11.02
N SER A 57 -1.95 10.03 10.73
CA SER A 57 -1.14 8.91 11.23
C SER A 57 -1.11 8.86 12.77
N PRO A 58 -0.88 7.69 13.39
CA PRO A 58 -0.84 7.55 14.85
C PRO A 58 0.18 8.47 15.54
N ASP A 59 1.31 8.75 14.89
CA ASP A 59 2.33 9.70 15.35
C ASP A 59 1.97 11.18 15.09
N ARG A 60 0.83 11.43 14.43
CA ARG A 60 0.31 12.74 14.00
C ARG A 60 1.26 13.57 13.13
N LYS A 61 2.18 12.93 12.42
CA LYS A 61 3.18 13.60 11.57
C LYS A 61 2.82 13.63 10.08
N SER A 62 1.83 12.86 9.65
CA SER A 62 1.52 12.65 8.23
C SER A 62 0.06 12.24 8.00
N LEU A 63 -0.37 12.29 6.74
CA LEU A 63 -1.60 11.64 6.31
C LEU A 63 -1.30 10.23 5.82
N ILE A 64 -2.22 9.32 6.11
CA ILE A 64 -2.17 7.92 5.69
C ILE A 64 -3.47 7.56 4.99
N LEU A 65 -3.42 6.58 4.07
CA LEU A 65 -4.66 6.03 3.51
C LEU A 65 -5.48 5.35 4.58
N ARG A 66 -6.79 5.56 4.52
CA ARG A 66 -7.74 4.95 5.45
C ARG A 66 -7.82 3.43 5.24
N SER A 67 -8.06 2.71 6.32
CA SER A 67 -8.45 1.30 6.31
C SER A 67 -9.96 1.15 6.49
N ARG A 68 -10.53 0.16 5.81
CA ARG A 68 -11.91 -0.31 6.01
C ARG A 68 -12.05 -0.97 7.38
N LYS A 69 -13.30 -1.26 7.78
CA LYS A 69 -13.61 -1.91 9.06
C LYS A 69 -12.98 -3.30 9.23
N ASP A 70 -12.73 -4.00 8.12
CA ASP A 70 -12.07 -5.31 8.10
C ASP A 70 -10.53 -5.21 8.12
N GLY A 71 -9.98 -3.99 8.23
CA GLY A 71 -8.54 -3.73 8.26
C GLY A 71 -7.88 -3.65 6.87
N ALA A 72 -8.62 -3.90 5.79
CA ALA A 72 -8.08 -3.76 4.45
C ALA A 72 -8.01 -2.29 4.00
N CYS A 73 -7.08 -1.96 3.09
CA CYS A 73 -7.01 -0.64 2.47
C CYS A 73 -8.34 -0.25 1.79
N VAL A 74 -8.72 1.04 1.88
CA VAL A 74 -9.95 1.59 1.27
C VAL A 74 -10.07 1.32 -0.23
N TYR A 75 -8.96 1.19 -0.96
CA TYR A 75 -8.95 0.96 -2.40
C TYR A 75 -8.97 -0.52 -2.81
N LEU A 76 -9.12 -1.45 -1.88
CA LEU A 76 -9.28 -2.87 -2.21
C LEU A 76 -10.71 -3.14 -2.66
N THR A 77 -10.85 -3.58 -3.91
CA THR A 77 -12.13 -3.97 -4.50
C THR A 77 -12.53 -5.40 -4.10
N ASP A 78 -13.79 -5.74 -4.28
CA ASP A 78 -14.31 -7.11 -4.03
C ASP A 78 -13.69 -8.16 -4.96
N ALA A 79 -13.14 -7.72 -6.11
CA ALA A 79 -12.38 -8.56 -7.02
C ALA A 79 -10.93 -8.81 -6.58
N ASN A 80 -10.54 -8.41 -5.35
CA ASN A 80 -9.16 -8.45 -4.83
C ASN A 80 -8.15 -7.57 -5.60
N LEU A 81 -8.65 -6.61 -6.37
CA LEU A 81 -7.83 -5.68 -7.14
C LEU A 81 -7.76 -4.32 -6.45
N CYS A 82 -6.62 -3.64 -6.60
CA CYS A 82 -6.45 -2.27 -6.14
C CYS A 82 -7.05 -1.30 -7.16
N ALA A 83 -8.05 -0.52 -6.75
CA ALA A 83 -8.75 0.44 -7.61
C ALA A 83 -7.82 1.55 -8.16
N ILE A 84 -6.80 1.93 -7.40
CA ILE A 84 -5.83 2.96 -7.77
C ILE A 84 -4.49 2.40 -8.25
N ASN A 85 -4.48 1.16 -8.77
CA ASN A 85 -3.26 0.49 -9.23
C ASN A 85 -2.35 1.38 -10.13
N PRO A 86 -2.88 2.14 -11.10
CA PRO A 86 -2.07 2.99 -11.99
C PRO A 86 -1.35 4.16 -11.30
N VAL A 87 -1.88 4.61 -10.15
CA VAL A 87 -1.38 5.79 -9.41
C VAL A 87 -1.01 5.47 -7.97
N LYS A 88 -0.69 4.20 -7.69
CA LYS A 88 -0.32 3.71 -6.37
C LYS A 88 0.70 4.62 -5.66
N PRO A 89 0.51 4.90 -4.36
CA PRO A 89 1.55 5.51 -3.55
C PRO A 89 2.86 4.73 -3.66
N GLU A 90 3.98 5.44 -3.49
CA GLU A 90 5.34 4.89 -3.59
C GLU A 90 5.51 3.67 -2.68
N LYS A 91 5.00 3.75 -1.46
CA LYS A 91 5.03 2.62 -0.51
C LYS A 91 4.31 1.37 -1.04
N CYS A 92 3.24 1.54 -1.82
CA CYS A 92 2.51 0.43 -2.42
C CYS A 92 3.15 -0.07 -3.72
N SER A 93 3.77 0.81 -4.52
CA SER A 93 4.42 0.43 -5.78
C SER A 93 5.77 -0.25 -5.57
N THR A 94 6.44 0.03 -4.44
CA THR A 94 7.72 -0.57 -4.08
C THR A 94 7.60 -1.85 -3.26
N PHE A 95 6.40 -2.21 -2.80
CA PHE A 95 6.14 -3.51 -2.16
C PHE A 95 6.26 -4.64 -3.19
N PRO A 96 6.92 -5.77 -2.87
CA PRO A 96 7.43 -6.18 -1.55
C PRO A 96 8.93 -5.90 -1.31
N PHE A 97 9.56 -5.03 -2.10
CA PHE A 97 11.02 -4.92 -2.14
C PHE A 97 11.62 -3.91 -1.16
N GLU A 98 11.00 -2.74 -1.01
CA GLU A 98 11.51 -1.67 -0.11
C GLU A 98 10.79 -1.70 1.24
N TRP A 99 9.58 -2.24 1.28
CA TRP A 99 8.85 -2.44 2.53
C TRP A 99 9.17 -3.81 3.12
N THR A 100 10.38 -3.95 3.64
CA THR A 100 10.87 -5.18 4.26
C THR A 100 10.63 -5.18 5.77
N ASN A 101 9.38 -5.42 6.18
CA ASN A 101 9.19 -6.07 7.48
C ASN A 101 9.51 -7.56 7.29
N PRO A 102 9.95 -8.30 8.34
CA PRO A 102 10.12 -9.75 8.29
C PRO A 102 8.89 -10.48 7.73
N ASP A 103 7.71 -9.84 7.84
CA ASP A 103 6.43 -10.36 7.36
C ASP A 103 6.10 -10.02 5.89
N SER A 104 6.90 -9.19 5.21
CA SER A 104 6.58 -8.78 3.82
C SER A 104 6.67 -9.94 2.82
N SER A 105 7.68 -10.80 2.99
CA SER A 105 7.84 -12.04 2.23
C SER A 105 6.83 -13.11 2.64
N SER A 106 6.36 -13.10 3.89
CA SER A 106 5.31 -14.01 4.36
C SER A 106 3.91 -13.58 3.90
N VAL A 107 3.68 -12.28 3.68
CA VAL A 107 2.41 -11.74 3.19
C VAL A 107 2.25 -11.90 1.69
N CYS A 108 3.28 -11.62 0.89
CA CYS A 108 3.13 -11.63 -0.57
C CYS A 108 3.31 -13.05 -1.14
N PRO A 109 2.27 -13.67 -1.74
CA PRO A 109 2.39 -15.01 -2.33
C PRO A 109 3.31 -15.06 -3.57
N GLY A 110 3.63 -13.89 -4.14
CA GLY A 110 4.57 -13.76 -5.25
C GLY A 110 6.03 -13.65 -4.82
N CYS A 111 6.29 -13.47 -3.52
CA CYS A 111 7.65 -13.40 -3.00
C CYS A 111 8.33 -14.77 -3.01
N ARG A 112 9.59 -14.78 -3.42
CA ARG A 112 10.53 -15.85 -3.13
C ARG A 112 11.68 -15.23 -2.34
N ILE A 113 12.10 -15.93 -1.29
CA ILE A 113 13.22 -15.49 -0.46
C ILE A 113 14.47 -16.18 -1.02
N LYS A 114 15.55 -15.41 -1.23
CA LYS A 114 16.89 -15.97 -1.49
C LYS A 114 17.64 -16.17 -0.19
#